data_AF-A0A931U1W9-F1
#
_entry.id   AF-A0A931U1W9-F1
#
_cell.length_a   1.000
_cell.length_b   1.000
_cell.length_c   1.000
_cell.angle_alpha   90.00
_cell.angle_beta   90.00
_cell.angle_gamma   90.00
#
_symmetry.space_group_name_H-M   'P 1'
#
loop_
_entity.id
_entity.type
_entity.pdbx_description
1 polymer ?
#
loop_
_entity_poly.entity_id
_entity_poly.type
_entity_poly.pdbx_seq_one_letter_code
_entity_poly.pdbx_strand_id
1 'polypeptide(L)' 'MLWLKGCPRCQGDLTLVDEGFFNQRYVQCLQCGHILSPAAESALLSRRRVAARAG' A
#
# COMPACT_ATOMS: atom_id res chain seq x y z
N MET A 1 8.45 -0.21 -1.97
CA MET A 1 7.94 -1.28 -1.08
C MET A 1 6.79 -1.98 -1.79
N LEU A 2 6.61 -3.29 -1.61
CA LEU A 2 5.53 -4.07 -2.22
C LEU A 2 4.70 -4.75 -1.13
N TRP A 3 3.37 -4.70 -1.25
CA TRP A 3 2.43 -5.39 -0.37
C TRP A 3 1.53 -6.31 -1.19
N LEU A 4 1.68 -7.61 -0.97
CA LEU A 4 0.89 -8.63 -1.65
C LEU A 4 -0.53 -8.66 -1.10
N LYS A 5 -1.51 -8.84 -1.99
CA LYS A 5 -2.94 -8.94 -1.62
C LYS A 5 -3.47 -7.80 -0.74
N GLY A 6 -2.84 -6.63 -0.79
CA GLY A 6 -3.15 -5.50 0.08
C GLY A 6 -4.25 -4.56 -0.45
N CYS A 7 -4.59 -4.63 -1.73
CA CYS A 7 -5.57 -3.73 -2.32
C CYS A 7 -6.99 -4.02 -1.81
N PRO A 8 -7.71 -3.04 -1.23
CA PRO A 8 -9.06 -3.26 -0.71
C PRO A 8 -10.12 -3.47 -1.80
N ARG A 9 -9.82 -3.11 -3.07
CA ARG A 9 -10.78 -3.24 -4.18
C ARG A 9 -10.73 -4.59 -4.88
N CYS A 10 -9.53 -5.05 -5.23
CA CYS A 10 -9.35 -6.27 -6.02
C CYS A 10 -8.54 -7.36 -5.30
N GLN A 11 -8.14 -7.13 -4.03
CA GLN A 11 -7.22 -8.00 -3.30
C GLN A 11 -5.91 -8.23 -4.05
N GLY A 12 -5.51 -7.21 -4.80
CA GLY A 12 -4.30 -7.18 -5.58
C GLY A 12 -3.08 -6.67 -4.82
N ASP A 13 -1.96 -6.62 -5.53
CA ASP A 13 -0.66 -6.20 -5.05
C ASP A 13 -0.54 -4.68 -5.13
N LEU A 14 -0.01 -4.08 -4.08
CA LEU A 14 0.18 -2.65 -3.93
C LEU A 14 1.67 -2.33 -3.94
N THR A 15 2.04 -1.25 -4.61
CA THR A 15 3.41 -0.74 -4.64
C THR A 15 3.46 0.69 -4.14
N LEU A 16 4.56 1.05 -3.49
CA LEU A 16 4.86 2.45 -3.18
C LEU A 16 5.46 3.09 -4.44
N VAL A 17 4.79 4.10 -4.95
CA VAL A 17 5.25 4.95 -6.05
C VAL A 17 5.83 6.22 -5.44
N ASP A 18 7.04 6.59 -5.89
CA ASP A 18 7.74 7.81 -5.50
C ASP A 18 7.84 8.68 -6.75
N GLU A 19 7.11 9.80 -6.78
CA GLU A 19 7.23 10.77 -7.86
C GLU A 19 8.24 11.84 -7.44
N GLY A 20 9.48 11.60 -7.83
CA GLY A 20 10.66 12.38 -7.42
C GLY A 20 10.63 13.88 -7.78
N PHE A 21 9.64 14.32 -8.56
CA PHE A 21 9.46 15.74 -8.89
C PHE A 21 8.79 16.55 -7.75
N PHE A 22 7.91 15.92 -6.97
CA PHE A 22 7.15 16.58 -5.91
C PHE A 22 7.41 16.01 -4.51
N ASN A 23 8.35 15.07 -4.38
CA ASN A 23 8.57 14.30 -3.14
C ASN A 23 7.26 13.66 -2.62
N GLN A 24 6.30 13.41 -3.51
CA GLN A 24 5.05 12.76 -3.15
C GLN A 24 5.22 11.26 -3.30
N ARG A 25 4.96 10.56 -2.20
CA ARG A 25 4.88 9.10 -2.15
C ARG A 25 3.43 8.72 -1.97
N TYR A 26 2.96 7.81 -2.80
CA TYR A 26 1.64 7.23 -2.67
C TYR A 26 1.69 5.72 -2.93
N VAL A 27 0.71 5.00 -2.39
CA VAL A 27 0.59 3.57 -2.64
C VAL A 27 -0.47 3.33 -3.71
N GLN A 28 -0.12 2.58 -4.74
CA GLN A 28 -1.00 2.24 -5.86
C GLN A 28 -1.07 0.73 -6.09
N CYS A 29 -2.24 0.24 -6.51
CA CYS A 29 -2.42 -1.15 -6.94
C CYS A 29 -1.94 -1.40 -8.36
N LEU A 30 -1.09 -2.41 -8.54
CA LEU A 30 -0.56 -2.81 -9.84
C LEU A 30 -1.61 -3.48 -10.75
N GLN A 31 -2.63 -4.15 -10.19
CA GLN A 31 -3.63 -4.85 -11.00
C GLN A 31 -4.83 -3.99 -11.40
N CYS A 32 -5.29 -3.08 -10.52
CA CYS A 32 -6.49 -2.27 -10.80
C CYS A 32 -6.24 -0.76 -10.86
N GLY A 33 -5.00 -0.31 -10.63
CA GLY A 33 -4.63 1.11 -10.65
C GLY A 33 -5.13 1.94 -9.48
N HIS A 34 -5.85 1.34 -8.52
CA HIS A 34 -6.40 2.06 -7.37
C HIS A 34 -5.30 2.66 -6.49
N ILE A 35 -5.35 3.98 -6.30
CA ILE A 35 -4.46 4.73 -5.41
C ILE A 35 -5.08 4.77 -4.03
N LEU A 36 -4.31 4.40 -3.01
CA LEU A 36 -4.77 4.45 -1.62
C LEU A 36 -4.84 5.89 -1.12
N SER A 37 -5.89 6.17 -0.36
CA SER A 37 -5.97 7.40 0.44
C SER A 37 -5.07 7.29 1.68
N PRO A 38 -4.63 8.41 2.27
CA PRO A 38 -3.76 8.41 3.46
C PRO A 38 -4.32 7.60 4.65
N ALA A 39 -5.64 7.58 4.83
CA ALA A 39 -6.29 6.74 5.85
C ALA A 39 -6.10 5.24 5.58
N ALA A 40 -6.23 4.82 4.32
CA ALA A 40 -6.04 3.43 3.92
C ALA A 40 -4.56 3.01 3.95
N GLU A 41 -3.64 3.92 3.62
CA GLU A 41 -2.20 3.73 3.81
C GLU A 41 -1.85 3.53 5.30
N SER A 42 -2.44 4.33 6.18
CA SER A 42 -2.28 4.20 7.63
C SER A 42 -2.78 2.85 8.16
N ALA A 43 -3.93 2.38 7.66
CA ALA A 43 -4.48 1.06 7.98
C ALA A 43 -3.57 -0.09 7.48
N LEU A 44 -2.90 0.11 6.34
CA LEU A 44 -2.02 -0.88 5.75
C LEU A 44 -0.69 -1.02 6.51
N LEU A 45 -0.13 0.11 6.95
CA LEU A 45 1.08 0.15 7.78
C LEU A 45 0.85 -0.43 9.18
N SER A 46 -0.32 -0.19 9.77
CA SER A 46 -0.69 -0.74 11.09
C SER A 46 -0.92 -2.25 11.02
N ARG A 47 -1.53 -2.78 9.95
CA ARG A 47 -1.64 -4.23 9.71
C ARG A 47 -0.28 -4.93 9.64
N ARG A 48 0.74 -4.28 9.08
CA ARG A 48 2.10 -4.85 8.98
C ARG A 48 2.76 -5.07 10.34
N ARG A 49 2.43 -4.27 11.37
CA ARG A 49 2.93 -4.48 12.74
C ARG A 49 2.35 -5.74 13.40
N VAL A 50 1.15 -6.15 13.01
CA VAL A 50 0.51 -7.38 13.53
C VAL A 50 1.13 -8.60 12.86
N ALA A 51 1.40 -8.56 11.56
CA ALA A 51 2.04 -9.67 10.84
C ALA A 51 3.49 -9.94 11.29
N ALA A 52 4.22 -8.92 11.74
CA ALA A 52 5.61 -9.07 12.21
C ALA A 52 5.76 -9.67 13.63
N ARG A 53 4.65 -9.91 14.36
CA ARG A 53 4.64 -10.45 15.73
C ARG A 53 4.14 -11.89 15.85
N ALA A 54 3.89 -12.56 14.72
CA ALA A 54 3.44 -13.96 14.68
C ALA A 54 4.56 -14.96 14.35
N GLY A 55 5.82 -14.61 14.67
CA GLY A 55 6.99 -15.48 14.54
C GLY A 55 7.48 -15.92 15.91
#